data_AF-A0A3B8W458-F1
#
_entry.id   AF-A0A3B8W458-F1
#
_cell.length_a   1.000
_cell.length_b   1.000
_cell.length_c   1.000
_cell.angle_alpha   90.00
_cell.angle_beta   90.00
_cell.angle_gamma   90.00
#
_symmetry.space_group_name_H-M   'P 1'
#
loop_
_entity.id
_entity.type
_entity.pdbx_description
1 polymer ?
#
loop_
_entity_poly.entity_id
_entity_poly.type
_entity_poly.pdbx_seq_one_letter_code
_entity_poly.pdbx_strand_id
1 'polypeptide(L)' 'MAKHEYFRGIKRVTYEGPRSDNPLAFRYYNANQKVGKKTMKEHLRFAIAYWHTFTGTGADHLGAPT' A
#
# COMPACT_ATOMS: atom_id res chain seq x y z
N MET A 1 -2.02 -20.06 -8.95
CA MET A 1 -2.30 -18.91 -8.07
C MET A 1 -1.89 -19.29 -6.66
N ALA A 2 -1.21 -18.41 -5.91
CA ALA A 2 -0.69 -18.74 -4.58
C ALA A 2 -1.82 -19.25 -3.67
N LYS A 3 -1.65 -20.44 -3.10
CA LYS A 3 -2.69 -21.16 -2.33
C LYS A 3 -2.79 -20.70 -0.87
N HIS A 4 -1.99 -19.71 -0.47
CA HIS A 4 -1.86 -19.26 0.92
C HIS A 4 -1.94 -17.74 1.03
N GLU A 5 -2.82 -17.26 1.92
CA GLU A 5 -3.00 -15.85 2.25
C GLU A 5 -2.25 -15.54 3.55
N TYR A 6 -1.23 -14.67 3.47
CA TYR A 6 -0.42 -14.26 4.63
C TYR A 6 -1.12 -13.18 5.48
N PHE A 7 -1.89 -12.29 4.86
CA PHE A 7 -2.60 -11.19 5.52
C PHE A 7 -4.11 -11.44 5.58
N ARG A 8 -4.51 -12.48 6.31
CA ARG A 8 -5.93 -12.85 6.44
C ARG A 8 -6.73 -11.70 7.06
N GLY A 9 -7.88 -11.40 6.46
CA GLY A 9 -8.77 -10.31 6.91
C GLY A 9 -8.44 -8.94 6.31
N ILE A 10 -7.29 -8.77 5.67
CA ILE A 10 -6.95 -7.56 4.91
C ILE A 10 -7.41 -7.74 3.46
N LYS A 11 -8.55 -7.12 3.14
CA LYS A 11 -9.06 -7.09 1.76
C LYS A 11 -8.24 -6.11 0.91
N ARG A 12 -8.43 -6.19 -0.41
CA ARG A 12 -7.87 -5.21 -1.34
C ARG A 12 -8.30 -3.80 -0.96
N VAL A 13 -7.32 -2.92 -0.69
CA VAL A 13 -7.54 -1.51 -0.35
C VAL A 13 -8.20 -0.79 -1.53
N THR A 14 -9.33 -0.14 -1.29
CA THR A 14 -10.13 0.60 -2.28
C THR A 14 -10.09 2.11 -2.02
N TYR A 15 -10.48 2.90 -3.02
CA TYR A 15 -10.66 4.34 -2.86
C TYR A 15 -12.05 4.65 -2.28
N GLU A 16 -12.10 5.42 -1.20
CA GLU A 16 -13.34 5.84 -0.54
C GLU A 16 -13.50 7.37 -0.46
N GLY A 17 -12.46 8.12 -0.82
CA GLY A 17 -12.51 9.58 -0.88
C GLY A 17 -12.03 10.29 0.39
N PRO A 18 -11.92 11.63 0.34
CA PRO A 18 -11.16 12.42 1.30
C PRO A 18 -11.78 12.49 2.70
N ARG A 19 -13.07 12.16 2.83
CA ARG A 19 -13.80 12.15 4.10
C ARG A 19 -13.87 10.78 4.76
N SER A 20 -13.31 9.74 4.14
CA SER A 20 -13.32 8.39 4.72
C SER A 20 -12.51 8.35 6.02
N ASP A 21 -13.12 7.76 7.04
CA ASP A 21 -12.52 7.44 8.34
C ASP A 21 -11.87 6.04 8.36
N ASN A 22 -12.12 5.21 7.34
CA ASN A 22 -11.53 3.89 7.20
C ASN A 22 -10.00 3.99 7.01
N PRO A 23 -9.18 3.46 7.95
CA PRO A 23 -7.72 3.52 7.83
C PRO A 23 -7.16 2.64 6.72
N LEU A 24 -7.91 1.62 6.26
CA LEU A 24 -7.52 0.69 5.20
C LEU A 24 -8.18 1.02 3.86
N ALA A 25 -8.40 2.31 3.60
CA ALA A 25 -8.90 2.84 2.34
C ALA A 25 -8.04 4.01 1.85
N PHE A 26 -7.92 4.15 0.52
CA PHE A 26 -7.29 5.32 -0.07
C PHE A 26 -8.23 6.52 0.02
N ARG A 27 -7.77 7.59 0.68
CA ARG A 27 -8.48 8.87 0.73
C ARG A 27 -8.30 9.72 -0.53
N TYR A 28 -7.14 9.60 -1.18
CA TYR A 28 -6.76 10.44 -2.33
C TYR A 28 -6.34 9.65 -3.56
N TYR A 29 -5.77 8.45 -3.37
CA TYR A 29 -5.31 7.65 -4.49
C TYR A 29 -6.47 6.90 -5.14
N ASN A 30 -6.93 7.41 -6.27
CA ASN A 30 -7.82 6.71 -7.19
C ASN A 30 -7.07 6.36 -8.47
N ALA A 31 -6.73 5.08 -8.64
CA ALA A 31 -5.89 4.60 -9.75
C ALA A 31 -6.40 4.99 -11.14
N ASN A 32 -7.72 5.11 -11.33
CA ASN A 32 -8.35 5.44 -12.61
C ASN A 32 -8.65 6.94 -12.79
N GLN A 33 -8.51 7.74 -11.73
CA GLN A 33 -8.72 9.18 -11.82
C GLN A 33 -7.68 9.80 -12.75
N LYS A 34 -8.15 10.57 -13.74
CA LYS A 34 -7.28 11.32 -14.65
C LYS A 34 -6.80 12.60 -13.97
N VAL A 35 -5.50 12.86 -14.10
CA VAL A 35 -4.85 14.12 -13.73
C VAL A 35 -4.18 14.64 -15.01
N GLY A 36 -4.82 15.62 -15.65
CA GLY A 36 -4.48 16.03 -17.02
C GLY A 36 -4.70 14.88 -18.01
N LYS A 37 -3.63 14.46 -18.71
CA LYS A 37 -3.71 13.45 -19.78
C LYS A 37 -3.50 12.01 -19.31
N LYS A 38 -3.01 11.78 -18.09
CA LYS A 38 -2.70 10.44 -17.56
C LYS A 38 -3.51 10.14 -16.30
N THR A 39 -3.71 8.87 -16.02
CA THR A 39 -4.29 8.37 -14.77
C THR A 39 -3.32 8.51 -13.60
N MET A 40 -3.80 8.55 -12.36
CA MET A 40 -2.93 8.61 -11.17
C MET A 40 -1.93 7.46 -11.13
N LYS A 41 -2.33 6.24 -11.52
CA LYS A 41 -1.41 5.09 -11.56
C LYS A 41 -0.25 5.30 -12.54
N GLU A 42 -0.50 5.96 -13.68
CA GLU A 42 0.51 6.23 -14.72
C GLU A 42 1.47 7.35 -14.33
N HIS A 43 0.99 8.31 -13.54
CA HIS A 43 1.84 9.36 -12.98
C HIS A 43 2.73 8.84 -11.85
N LEU A 44 2.13 8.16 -10.87
CA LEU A 44 2.81 7.81 -9.63
C LEU A 44 3.64 6.54 -9.75
N ARG A 45 3.15 5.55 -10.50
CA ARG A 45 3.86 4.30 -10.78
C ARG A 45 4.44 3.66 -9.51
N PHE A 46 3.61 3.57 -8.47
CA PHE A 46 4.03 3.03 -7.17
C PHE A 46 4.63 1.62 -7.31
N ALA A 47 5.71 1.41 -6.56
CA ALA A 47 6.41 0.14 -6.44
C ALA A 47 6.66 -0.15 -4.95
N ILE A 48 6.93 -1.42 -4.63
CA ILE A 48 7.23 -1.87 -3.27
C ILE A 48 8.72 -2.21 -3.20
N ALA A 49 9.40 -1.69 -2.17
CA ALA A 49 10.78 -2.03 -1.85
C ALA A 49 10.81 -3.37 -1.10
N TYR A 50 11.34 -4.42 -1.75
CA TYR A 50 11.32 -5.78 -1.21
C TYR A 50 12.08 -5.88 0.13
N TRP A 51 13.26 -5.26 0.21
CA TRP A 51 14.13 -5.32 1.38
C TRP A 51 13.47 -4.73 2.64
N HIS A 52 12.78 -3.61 2.53
CA HIS A 52 12.07 -3.05 3.70
C HIS A 52 10.80 -3.82 4.04
N THR A 53 10.05 -4.26 3.02
CA THR A 53 8.69 -4.78 3.24
C THR A 53 8.67 -6.23 3.69
N PHE A 54 9.62 -7.05 3.23
CA PHE A 54 9.62 -8.49 3.48
C PHE A 54 10.84 -9.02 4.23
N THR A 55 11.94 -8.26 4.26
CA THR A 55 13.16 -8.68 4.99
C THR A 55 13.47 -7.80 6.20
N GLY A 56 12.80 -6.66 6.35
CA GLY A 56 12.97 -5.78 7.51
C GLY A 56 12.37 -6.40 8.76
N THR A 57 13.15 -6.45 9.84
CA THR A 57 12.77 -7.08 11.11
C THR A 57 12.69 -6.10 12.28
N GLY A 58 12.78 -4.80 12.03
CA GLY A 58 12.67 -3.75 13.05
C GLY A 58 13.91 -3.53 13.94
N ALA A 59 15.01 -4.26 13.70
CA ALA A 59 16.27 -4.02 14.42
C ALA A 59 16.90 -2.67 14.06
N ASP A 60 17.62 -2.08 15.01
CA ASP A 60 18.40 -0.86 14.82
C ASP A 60 19.79 -0.94 15.49
N HIS A 61 20.55 0.16 15.48
CA HIS A 61 21.90 0.17 16.05
C HIS A 61 21.95 0.00 17.58
N LEU A 62 20.82 0.19 18.26
CA LEU A 62 20.69 0.20 19.71
C LEU A 62 19.85 -0.98 20.24
N GLY A 63 19.21 -1.77 19.36
CA GLY A 63 18.27 -2.83 19.75
C GLY A 63 18.09 -3.94 18.72
N ALA A 64 17.66 -5.11 19.21
CA ALA A 64 17.40 -6.33 18.45
C ALA A 64 16.05 -6.27 17.67
N PRO A 65 15.76 -7.24 16.77
CA PRO A 65 14.49 -7.32 16.03
C PRO A 65 13.21 -7.29 16.89
N THR A 66 12.09 -6.83 16.34
CA THR A 66 10.76 -6.72 16.97
C THR A 66 9.67 -7.45 16.22
#